data_AF-A0A2U3F196-F1
#
_entry.id   AF-A0A2U3F196-F1
#
_cell.length_a   1.000
_cell.length_b   1.000
_cell.length_c   1.000
_cell.angle_alpha   90.00
_cell.angle_beta   90.00
_cell.angle_gamma   90.00
#
_symmetry.space_group_name_H-M   'P 1'
#
loop_
_entity.id
_entity.type
_entity.pdbx_description
1 polymer ?
#
loop_
_entity_poly.entity_id
_entity_poly.type
_entity_poly.pdbx_seq_one_letter_code
_entity_poly.pdbx_strand_id
1 'polypeptide(L)' 'MSLETVLLIVAIIEIATLYRADWVNHKRQFIADCYGIDEFNHLPSFVVMVLKFWIWNVETFLRREGNQ' A
#
# COMPACT_ATOMS: atom_id res chain seq x y z
N MET A 1 4.10 0.69 31.74
CA MET A 1 4.58 1.29 30.48
C MET A 1 4.64 2.80 30.69
N SER A 2 5.79 3.46 30.50
CA SER A 2 5.91 4.91 30.74
C SER A 2 5.29 5.70 29.59
N LEU A 3 4.91 6.96 29.83
CA LEU A 3 4.40 7.87 28.80
C LEU A 3 5.38 7.98 27.62
N GLU A 4 6.68 8.06 27.91
CA GLU A 4 7.75 8.11 26.90
C GLU A 4 7.75 6.88 25.99
N THR A 5 7.54 5.68 26.55
CA THR A 5 7.42 4.45 25.75
C THR A 5 6.20 4.48 24.84
N VAL A 6 5.06 5.00 25.34
CA VAL A 6 3.83 5.13 24.52
C VAL A 6 4.05 6.09 23.36
N LEU A 7 4.64 7.26 23.62
CA LEU A 7 4.95 8.24 22.58
C LEU A 7 5.91 7.69 21.53
N LEU A 8 6.92 6.92 21.95
CA LEU A 8 7.85 6.28 21.02
C LEU A 8 7.14 5.27 20.12
N ILE A 9 6.24 4.44 20.67
CA ILE A 9 5.46 3.48 19.90
C ILE A 9 4.58 4.18 18.87
N VAL A 10 3.90 5.26 19.27
CA VAL A 10 3.06 6.06 18.36
C VAL A 10 3.90 6.63 17.22
N ALA A 11 5.06 7.22 17.51
CA ALA A 11 5.95 7.75 16.49
C ALA A 11 6.42 6.67 15.49
N ILE A 12 6.76 5.46 15.98
CA ILE A 12 7.14 4.34 15.12
C ILE A 12 5.98 3.92 14.20
N ILE A 13 4.76 3.85 14.73
CA ILE A 13 3.56 3.49 13.95
C ILE A 13 3.28 4.57 12.90
N GLU A 14 3.39 5.85 13.24
CA GLU A 14 3.19 6.96 12.31
C GLU A 14 4.22 6.92 11.17
N ILE A 15 5.50 6.77 11.49
CA ILE A 15 6.57 6.65 10.49
C ILE A 15 6.33 5.42 9.58
N ALA A 16 6.01 4.27 10.16
CA ALA A 16 5.71 3.06 9.38
C ALA A 16 4.49 3.24 8.47
N THR A 17 3.47 3.95 8.95
CA THR A 17 2.27 4.27 8.17
C THR A 17 2.58 5.22 7.01
N LEU A 18 3.43 6.23 7.23
CA LEU A 18 3.89 7.15 6.18
C LEU A 18 4.70 6.43 5.09
N TYR A 19 5.67 5.59 5.49
CA TYR A 19 6.42 4.77 4.53
C TYR A 19 5.52 3.85 3.71
N ARG A 20 4.48 3.28 4.34
CA ARG A 20 3.51 2.43 3.64
C ARG A 20 2.65 3.24 2.67
N ALA A 21 2.18 4.42 3.09
CA ALA A 21 1.40 5.32 2.26
C ALA A 21 2.18 5.73 1.00
N ASP A 22 3.45 6.07 1.16
CA ASP A 22 4.35 6.42 0.06
C ASP A 22 4.56 5.24 -0.90
N TRP A 23 4.82 4.03 -0.38
CA TRP A 23 4.93 2.82 -1.20
C TRP A 23 3.64 2.54 -1.99
N VAL A 24 2.47 2.67 -1.37
CA VAL A 24 1.18 2.46 -2.04
C VAL A 24 1.00 3.47 -3.16
N ASN A 25 1.36 4.73 -2.93
CA ASN A 25 1.26 5.78 -3.94
C ASN A 25 2.14 5.47 -5.16
N HIS A 26 3.42 5.14 -4.92
CA HIS A 26 4.35 4.72 -5.98
C HIS A 26 3.84 3.51 -6.76
N LYS A 27 3.26 2.51 -6.09
CA LYS A 27 2.70 1.33 -6.76
C LYS A 27 1.48 1.65 -7.60
N ARG A 28 0.58 2.51 -7.11
CA ARG A 28 -0.58 2.95 -7.88
C ARG A 28 -0.16 3.73 -9.13
N GLN A 29 0.82 4.62 -9.00
CA GLN A 29 1.40 5.34 -10.14
C GLN A 29 2.03 4.37 -11.14
N PHE A 30 2.86 3.43 -10.67
CA PHE A 30 3.44 2.39 -11.52
C PHE A 30 2.38 1.60 -12.31
N ILE A 31 1.25 1.26 -11.69
CA ILE A 31 0.16 0.56 -12.38
C ILE A 31 -0.46 1.44 -13.46
N ALA A 32 -0.76 2.71 -13.14
CA ALA A 32 -1.29 3.65 -14.12
C ALA A 32 -0.32 3.83 -15.31
N ASP A 33 0.98 3.93 -15.03
CA ASP A 33 2.01 4.18 -16.04
C ASP A 33 2.31 2.95 -16.91
N CYS A 34 2.35 1.74 -16.32
CA CYS A 34 2.75 0.53 -17.03
C CYS A 34 1.58 -0.28 -17.60
N TYR A 35 0.42 -0.25 -16.95
CA TYR A 35 -0.74 -1.09 -17.29
C TYR A 35 -1.97 -0.28 -17.72
N GLY A 36 -1.93 1.05 -17.53
CA GLY A 36 -2.98 1.95 -17.96
C GLY A 36 -4.06 2.20 -16.90
N ILE A 37 -5.02 3.06 -17.27
CA ILE A 37 -6.06 3.55 -16.37
C ILE A 37 -7.08 2.47 -16.01
N ASP A 38 -7.37 1.52 -16.90
CA ASP A 38 -8.34 0.46 -16.63
C ASP A 38 -7.86 -0.43 -15.48
N GLU A 39 -6.61 -0.87 -15.52
CA GLU A 39 -5.98 -1.65 -14.43
C GLU A 39 -5.85 -0.85 -13.14
N PHE A 40 -5.57 0.46 -13.24
CA PHE A 40 -5.57 1.34 -12.09
C PHE A 40 -6.95 1.41 -11.41
N ASN A 41 -8.04 1.41 -12.18
CA ASN A 41 -9.41 1.47 -11.66
C ASN A 41 -9.84 0.18 -10.97
N HIS A 42 -9.23 -0.96 -11.31
CA HIS A 42 -9.44 -2.24 -10.61
C HIS A 42 -8.69 -2.33 -9.27
N LEU A 43 -7.75 -1.42 -8.99
CA LEU A 43 -7.08 -1.37 -7.70
C LEU A 43 -8.07 -0.97 -6.59
N PRO A 44 -7.92 -1.53 -5.37
CA PRO A 44 -8.69 -1.09 -4.22
C PRO A 44 -8.43 0.37 -3.90
N SER A 45 -9.26 0.92 -3.02
CA SER A 45 -9.01 2.24 -2.47
C SER A 45 -7.63 2.32 -1.78
N PHE A 46 -7.03 3.51 -1.84
CA PHE A 46 -5.74 3.79 -1.22
C PHE A 46 -5.69 3.37 0.25
N VAL A 47 -6.73 3.69 1.02
CA VAL A 47 -6.86 3.35 2.44
C VAL A 47 -6.81 1.83 2.67
N VAL A 48 -7.51 1.05 1.83
CA VAL A 48 -7.50 -0.42 1.94
C VAL A 48 -6.11 -0.98 1.66
N MET A 49 -5.38 -0.41 0.70
CA MET A 49 -4.02 -0.83 0.36
C MET A 49 -3.00 -0.45 1.46
N VAL A 50 -3.19 0.69 2.14
CA VAL A 50 -2.35 1.11 3.27
C VAL A 50 -2.57 0.18 4.47
N LEU A 51 -3.84 -0.10 4.82
CA LEU A 51 -4.19 -0.93 5.98
C LEU A 51 -3.85 -2.41 5.78
N LYS A 52 -3.98 -2.94 4.56
CA LYS A 52 -3.57 -4.32 4.24
C LYS A 52 -2.07 -4.39 3.98
N PHE A 53 -1.29 -4.18 5.04
CA PHE A 53 0.18 -4.11 5.05
C PHE A 53 0.87 -5.34 4.39
N TRP A 54 0.22 -6.52 4.42
CA TRP A 54 0.84 -7.82 4.07
C TRP A 54 0.17 -8.64 2.95
N ILE A 55 -1.00 -8.23 2.47
CA ILE A 55 -1.78 -9.07 1.53
C ILE A 55 -1.64 -8.56 0.09
N TRP A 56 -1.29 -7.29 -0.09
CA TRP A 56 -1.23 -6.69 -1.42
C TRP A 56 0.17 -6.78 -2.02
N ASN A 57 0.51 -7.95 -2.57
CA ASN A 57 1.58 -8.04 -3.55
C ASN A 57 1.01 -7.71 -4.93
N VAL A 58 1.36 -6.53 -5.46
CA VAL A 58 0.94 -6.04 -6.78
C VAL A 58 1.26 -7.06 -7.87
N GLU A 59 2.42 -7.73 -7.80
CA GLU A 59 2.79 -8.77 -8.76
C GLU A 59 1.84 -9.97 -8.71
N THR A 60 1.34 -10.33 -7.52
CA THR A 60 0.40 -11.45 -7.36
C THR A 60 -0.99 -11.12 -7.87
N PHE A 61 -1.42 -9.85 -7.76
CA PHE A 61 -2.68 -9.38 -8.32
C PHE A 61 -2.63 -9.39 -9.85
N LEU A 62 -1.61 -8.77 -10.45
CA LEU A 62 -1.45 -8.71 -11.89
C LEU A 62 -1.25 -10.09 -12.54
N ARG A 63 -0.51 -11.01 -11.89
CA ARG A 63 -0.35 -12.38 -12.40
C ARG A 63 -1.65 -13.18 -12.45
N ARG A 64 -2.64 -12.84 -11.63
CA ARG A 64 -3.94 -13.53 -11.63
C ARG A 64 -4.82 -13.09 -12.79
N GLU A 65 -4.70 -11.85 -13.26
CA GLU A 65 -5.51 -11.33 -14.36
C GLU A 65 -4.87 -11.62 -15.73
N GLY A 66 -3.54 -11.60 -15.85
CA GLY A 66 -2.84 -11.98 -17.09
C GLY A 66 -2.83 -13.47 -17.44
N ASN A 67 -3.56 -14.29 -16.70
CA ASN A 67 -3.68 -15.75 -16.91
C ASN A 67 -5.13 -16.17 -17.25
N GLN A 68 -5.96 -15.21 -17.66
CA GLN A 68 -7.24 -15.43 -18.36
C GLN A 68 -7.04 -15.25 -19.87
#